data_AF-A8KLD6-F1
#
_entry.id   AF-A8KLD6-F1
#
_cell.length_a   1.000
_cell.length_b   1.000
_cell.length_c   1.000
_cell.angle_alpha   90.00
_cell.angle_beta   90.00
_cell.angle_gamma   90.00
#
_symmetry.space_group_name_H-M   'P 1'
#
loop_
_entity.id
_entity.type
_entity.pdbx_description
1 polymer ?
#
loop_
_entity_poly.entity_id
_entity_poly.type
_entity_poly.pdbx_seq_one_letter_code
_entity_poly.pdbx_strand_id
1 'polypeptide(L)' 'SLGSYISLVSMMIFIMMIMEAFLSKRTYLFTLSLPSSIEWHHPLPPADHSYNDTPVLTNY' A
#
# COMPACT_ATOMS: atom_id res chain seq x y z
N SER A 1 8.33 -30.13 -12.38
CA SER A 1 7.92 -29.24 -13.50
C SER A 1 8.71 -27.95 -13.46
N LEU A 2 9.23 -27.47 -14.60
CA LEU A 2 10.04 -26.24 -14.69
C LEU A 2 9.33 -25.00 -14.12
N GLY A 3 8.02 -24.87 -14.37
CA GLY A 3 7.22 -23.73 -13.91
C GLY A 3 7.12 -23.58 -12.38
N SER A 4 7.25 -24.67 -11.63
CA SER A 4 7.25 -24.61 -10.15
C SER A 4 8.53 -23.96 -9.61
N TYR A 5 9.68 -24.26 -10.23
CA TYR A 5 10.95 -23.62 -9.86
C TYR A 5 10.94 -22.13 -10.19
N ILE A 6 10.39 -21.74 -11.34
CA ILE A 6 10.23 -20.33 -11.71
C ILE A 6 9.33 -19.60 -10.70
N SER A 7 8.24 -20.23 -10.28
CA SER A 7 7.33 -19.66 -9.28
C SER A 7 8.01 -19.50 -7.90
N LEU A 8 8.83 -20.48 -7.50
CA LEU A 8 9.60 -20.42 -6.25
C LEU A 8 10.60 -19.26 -6.27
N VAL A 9 11.34 -19.10 -7.36
CA VAL A 9 12.31 -18.00 -7.53
C VAL A 9 11.59 -16.65 -7.52
N SER A 10 10.45 -16.53 -8.19
CA SER A 10 9.63 -15.31 -8.17
C SER A 10 9.21 -14.91 -6.75
N MET A 11 8.75 -15.89 -5.95
CA MET A 11 8.36 -15.65 -4.55
C MET A 11 9.55 -15.21 -3.69
N MET A 12 10.72 -15.82 -3.88
CA MET A 12 11.94 -15.42 -3.17
C MET A 12 12.33 -13.98 -3.48
N ILE A 13 12.27 -13.58 -4.76
CA ILE A 13 12.55 -12.20 -5.17
C ILE A 13 11.52 -11.24 -4.59
N PHE A 14 10.24 -11.60 -4.58
CA PHE A 14 9.18 -10.79 -3.99
C PHE A 14 9.42 -10.48 -2.50
N ILE A 15 9.83 -11.49 -1.72
CA ILE A 15 10.18 -11.30 -0.31
C ILE A 15 11.37 -10.35 -0.14
N MET A 16 12.39 -10.49 -0.98
CA MET A 16 13.56 -9.59 -0.95
C MET A 16 13.20 -8.14 -1.26
N MET A 17 12.30 -7.91 -2.23
CA MET A 17 11.81 -6.56 -2.55
C MET A 17 11.05 -5.92 -1.39
N ILE A 18 10.20 -6.69 -0.69
CA ILE A 18 9.47 -6.19 0.49
C ILE A 18 10.44 -5.80 1.60
N MET A 19 11.41 -6.68 1.90
CA MET A 19 12.39 -6.43 2.96
C MET A 19 13.25 -5.19 2.66
N GLU A 20 13.71 -5.04 1.43
CA GLU A 20 14.47 -3.86 1.01
C GLU A 20 13.63 -2.58 1.14
N ALA A 21 12.34 -2.61 0.77
CA ALA A 21 11.46 -1.46 0.90
C ALA A 21 11.32 -0.98 2.36
N PHE A 22 11.19 -1.91 3.31
CA PHE A 22 11.12 -1.57 4.74
C PHE A 22 12.43 -1.01 5.30
N LEU A 23 13.58 -1.50 4.83
CA LEU A 23 14.90 -1.01 5.25
C LEU A 23 15.19 0.39 4.69
N SER A 24 14.84 0.64 3.43
CA SER A 24 15.14 1.89 2.72
C SER A 24 14.25 3.07 3.11
N LYS A 25 13.09 2.84 3.77
CA LYS A 25 12.17 3.86 4.31
C LYS A 25 11.91 5.06 3.36
N ARG A 26 11.68 4.77 2.08
CA ARG A 26 11.45 5.81 1.06
C ARG A 26 10.11 6.50 1.32
N THR A 27 10.14 7.80 1.60
CA THR A 27 8.93 8.62 1.78
C THR A 27 8.29 8.95 0.43
N TYR A 28 6.97 8.88 0.36
CA TYR A 28 6.20 9.32 -0.80
C TYR A 28 6.17 10.85 -0.87
N LEU A 29 6.34 11.43 -2.06
CA LEU A 29 6.30 12.88 -2.28
C LEU A 29 4.97 13.34 -2.87
N PHE A 30 4.39 12.52 -3.76
CA PHE A 30 3.11 12.78 -4.42
C PHE A 30 2.34 11.47 -4.59
N THR A 31 1.02 11.50 -4.38
CA THR A 31 0.14 10.36 -4.66
C THR A 31 -0.47 10.51 -6.05
N LEU A 32 -0.47 9.43 -6.84
CA LEU A 32 -1.19 9.31 -8.11
C LEU A 32 -2.37 8.35 -7.96
N SER A 33 -3.09 8.47 -6.84
CA SER A 33 -4.28 7.67 -6.55
C SER A 33 -5.51 8.23 -7.26
N LEU A 34 -6.46 7.36 -7.61
CA LEU A 34 -7.78 7.80 -8.05
C LEU A 34 -8.54 8.39 -6.85
N PRO A 35 -9.20 9.56 -6.97
CA PRO A 35 -9.94 10.18 -5.88
C PRO A 35 -11.27 9.50 -5.56
N SER A 36 -11.56 8.33 -6.16
CA SER A 36 -12.83 7.63 -5.98
C SER A 36 -12.97 6.96 -4.60
N SER A 37 -11.86 6.71 -3.91
CA SER A 37 -11.86 6.06 -2.59
C SER A 37 -11.30 6.99 -1.53
N ILE A 38 -12.02 7.14 -0.41
CA ILE A 38 -11.69 8.05 0.69
C ILE A 38 -10.32 7.73 1.34
N GLU A 39 -9.89 6.46 1.29
CA GLU A 39 -8.63 5.99 1.88
C GLU A 39 -7.39 6.73 1.35
N TRP A 40 -7.44 7.21 0.10
CA TRP A 40 -6.33 7.90 -0.54
C TRP A 40 -6.14 9.34 -0.06
N HIS A 41 -7.08 9.86 0.72
CA HIS A 41 -6.98 11.18 1.34
C HIS A 41 -6.28 11.15 2.70
N HIS A 42 -6.06 9.97 3.28
CA HIS A 42 -5.36 9.85 4.56
C HIS A 42 -3.85 10.11 4.41
N PRO A 43 -3.20 10.65 5.45
CA PRO A 43 -1.74 10.62 5.54
C PRO A 43 -1.25 9.16 5.59
N LEU A 44 0.00 8.93 5.16
CA LEU A 44 0.68 7.65 5.31
C LEU A 44 1.86 7.85 6.29
N PRO A 45 1.90 7.17 7.44
CA PRO A 45 0.92 6.20 7.93
C PRO A 45 -0.40 6.87 8.39
N PRO A 46 -1.53 6.15 8.33
CA PRO A 46 -2.79 6.64 8.87
C PRO A 46 -2.71 6.80 10.39
N ALA A 47 -3.51 7.71 10.94
CA ALA A 47 -3.64 7.85 12.39
C ALA A 47 -4.41 6.67 13.00
N ASP A 48 -4.09 6.28 14.23
CA ASP A 48 -4.80 5.23 14.99
C ASP A 48 -6.32 5.46 15.01
N HIS A 49 -6.72 6.72 15.13
CA HIS A 49 -8.10 7.19 14.94
C HIS A 49 -8.16 8.09 13.73
N SER A 50 -8.36 7.49 12.55
CA SER A 50 -8.37 8.21 11.27
C SER A 50 -9.57 9.14 11.08
N TYR A 51 -10.67 8.90 11.80
CA TYR A 51 -11.88 9.71 11.72
C TYR A 51 -12.41 10.03 13.12
N ASN A 52 -12.87 11.28 13.32
CA ASN A 52 -13.59 11.66 14.53
C ASN A 52 -15.03 11.14 14.53
N ASP A 53 -15.66 11.07 13.35
CA ASP A 53 -17.03 10.60 13.13
C ASP A 53 -17.09 9.73 11.86
N THR A 54 -18.17 8.96 11.68
CA THR A 54 -18.34 8.12 10.49
C THR A 54 -18.37 8.98 9.21
N PRO A 55 -17.50 8.73 8.22
CA PRO A 55 -17.45 9.54 7.00
C PRO A 55 -18.73 9.35 6.17
N VAL A 56 -19.29 10.45 5.68
CA VAL A 56 -20.43 10.44 4.75
C VAL A 56 -19.93 10.08 3.36
N LEU A 57 -20.38 8.94 2.84
CA LEU A 57 -19.92 8.40 1.55
C LEU A 57 -20.68 8.99 0.34
N THR A 58 -21.87 9.56 0.57
CA THR A 58 -22.72 10.11 -0.47
C THR A 58 -23.35 11.41 0.00
N ASN A 59 -23.04 12.52 -0.66
CA ASN A 59 -23.79 13.76 -0.49
C ASN A 59 -25.01 13.69 -1.40
N TYR A 60 -26.21 13.73 -0.81
CA TYR A 60 -27.44 14.09 -1.52
C TYR A 60 -27.61 15.60 -1.49
#